data_AF-A0A2W5T417-F1
#
_entry.id   AF-A0A2W5T417-F1
#
_cell.length_a   1.000
_cell.length_b   1.000
_cell.length_c   1.000
_cell.angle_alpha   90.00
_cell.angle_beta   90.00
_cell.angle_gamma   90.00
#
_symmetry.space_group_name_H-M   'P 1'
#
loop_
_entity.id
_entity.type
_entity.pdbx_description
1 polymer ?
#
loop_
_entity_poly.entity_id
_entity_poly.type
_entity_poly.pdbx_seq_one_letter_code
_entity_poly.pdbx_strand_id
1 'polypeptide(L)'
;MFRLTVVAALTLLCACTRGSSNPWIDRLEVDTFEGGEVISLSKEQLEKQLRERLVAAKFNVAAEGKKVPDKVKPWRVALAAGLSEPELESRTSLLQVVLELSHTGEADPILVDQRHRLAAPDGDVEALQNSIRDAFNESLDAAVRESAAVIRLDDADVSTLQAKLKDSDLAMQNAAVRLLVRKRDVAALPVLLARLSSDDVDVLRTVVGQLVELRAPEAVNPLIEAAHLKGPVFEREVVFAVSAIGGDDAEAYLDLVSSGHDDPLIRASAEQALKELRAGKTSKKPGEKE
;
A
#
# COMPACT_ATOMS: atom_id res chain seq x y z
N MET A 1 63.35 -35.67 -19.46
CA MET A 1 63.17 -34.26 -19.07
C MET A 1 61.81 -33.79 -19.58
N PHE A 2 60.95 -33.37 -18.65
CA PHE A 2 59.69 -32.61 -18.75
C PHE A 2 58.57 -33.07 -19.72
N ARG A 3 57.54 -33.70 -19.12
CA ARG A 3 56.16 -33.71 -19.63
C ARG A 3 55.52 -32.36 -19.31
N LEU A 4 54.95 -31.70 -20.31
CA LEU A 4 54.22 -30.43 -20.18
C LEU A 4 52.75 -30.75 -19.87
N THR A 5 52.34 -30.60 -18.61
CA THR A 5 50.93 -30.65 -18.19
C THR A 5 50.32 -29.28 -18.38
N VAL A 6 49.41 -29.15 -19.36
CA VAL A 6 48.56 -27.97 -19.52
C VAL A 6 47.47 -28.04 -18.45
N VAL A 7 47.58 -27.22 -17.41
CA VAL A 7 46.51 -27.01 -16.43
C VAL A 7 45.55 -25.99 -17.03
N ALA A 8 44.45 -26.49 -17.58
CA ALA A 8 43.30 -25.65 -17.93
C ALA A 8 42.63 -25.19 -16.64
N ALA A 9 42.86 -23.93 -16.26
CA ALA A 9 42.12 -23.27 -15.20
C ALA A 9 40.68 -23.04 -15.69
N LEU A 10 39.79 -23.98 -15.36
CA LEU A 10 38.35 -23.77 -15.45
C LEU A 10 37.97 -22.76 -14.36
N THR A 11 37.91 -21.48 -14.72
CA THR A 11 37.19 -20.48 -13.92
C THR A 11 35.71 -20.82 -13.97
N LEU A 12 35.23 -21.51 -12.95
CA LEU A 12 33.81 -21.64 -12.63
C LEU A 12 33.26 -20.26 -12.29
N LEU A 13 32.79 -19.56 -13.32
CA LEU A 13 31.80 -18.51 -13.15
C LEU A 13 30.55 -19.18 -12.57
N CYS A 14 30.33 -19.00 -11.26
CA CYS A 14 29.01 -19.18 -10.66
C CYS A 14 28.07 -18.11 -11.23
N ALA A 15 27.60 -18.36 -12.46
CA ALA A 15 26.36 -17.78 -12.93
C ALA A 15 25.26 -18.39 -12.08
N CYS A 16 24.85 -17.68 -11.02
CA CYS A 16 23.56 -17.91 -10.39
C CYS A 16 22.52 -17.73 -11.50
N THR A 17 22.04 -18.83 -12.05
CA THR A 17 20.91 -18.84 -12.97
C THR A 17 19.73 -18.26 -12.21
N ARG A 18 19.45 -16.97 -12.45
CA ARG A 18 18.18 -16.30 -12.16
C ARG A 18 17.11 -16.97 -13.04
N GLY A 19 16.76 -18.20 -12.70
CA GLY A 19 15.64 -18.91 -13.28
C GLY A 19 14.39 -18.32 -12.68
N SER A 20 13.51 -17.78 -13.53
CA SER A 20 12.20 -17.27 -13.18
C SER A 20 11.29 -18.41 -12.69
N SER A 21 11.57 -18.94 -11.50
CA SER A 21 10.62 -19.81 -10.81
C SER A 21 9.53 -18.95 -10.21
N ASN A 22 8.29 -19.40 -10.33
CA ASN A 22 7.15 -18.82 -9.63
C ASN A 22 7.48 -18.53 -8.15
N PRO A 23 7.16 -17.33 -7.64
CA PRO A 23 7.42 -16.96 -6.24
C PRO A 23 6.73 -17.95 -5.29
N TRP A 24 7.42 -18.29 -4.21
CA TRP A 24 6.90 -19.22 -3.21
C TRP A 24 6.22 -18.48 -2.06
N ILE A 25 5.07 -18.99 -1.65
CA ILE A 25 4.37 -18.58 -0.43
C ILE A 25 4.43 -19.76 0.54
N ASP A 26 5.10 -19.58 1.67
CA ASP A 26 5.22 -20.62 2.70
C ASP A 26 4.13 -20.54 3.76
N ARG A 27 3.57 -19.33 3.94
CA ARG A 27 2.51 -19.06 4.90
C ARG A 27 1.41 -18.21 4.29
N LEU A 28 0.19 -18.72 4.43
CA LEU A 28 -1.03 -18.01 4.08
C LEU A 28 -1.83 -17.82 5.37
N GLU A 29 -2.13 -16.58 5.70
CA GLU A 29 -2.93 -16.21 6.86
C GLU A 29 -4.18 -15.45 6.39
N VAL A 30 -5.30 -15.72 7.03
CA VAL A 30 -6.56 -14.98 6.81
C VAL A 30 -7.05 -14.55 8.17
N ASP A 31 -7.15 -13.25 8.36
CA ASP A 31 -7.71 -12.66 9.56
C ASP A 31 -9.24 -12.73 9.54
N THR A 32 -9.86 -12.41 10.67
CA THR A 32 -11.31 -12.36 10.75
C THR A 32 -11.82 -11.27 9.81
N PHE A 33 -12.76 -11.61 8.93
CA PHE A 33 -13.45 -10.63 8.10
C PHE A 33 -14.54 -9.95 8.94
N GLU A 34 -14.25 -8.75 9.44
CA GLU A 34 -15.23 -7.91 10.13
C GLU A 34 -16.36 -7.51 9.17
N GLY A 35 -17.62 -7.86 9.48
CA GLY A 35 -18.76 -7.66 8.58
C GLY A 35 -18.92 -8.74 7.49
N GLY A 36 -18.05 -9.77 7.48
CA GLY A 36 -18.10 -10.87 6.53
C GLY A 36 -19.31 -11.81 6.72
N GLU A 37 -19.94 -11.78 7.89
CA GLU A 37 -21.19 -12.50 8.18
C GLU A 37 -22.34 -12.07 7.26
N VAL A 38 -22.32 -10.82 6.79
CA VAL A 38 -23.33 -10.29 5.85
C VAL A 38 -23.39 -11.13 4.58
N ILE A 39 -22.24 -11.62 4.11
CA ILE A 39 -22.14 -12.46 2.90
C ILE A 39 -21.82 -13.93 3.20
N SER A 40 -21.89 -14.33 4.48
CA SER A 40 -21.67 -15.71 4.94
C SER A 40 -20.35 -16.33 4.47
N LEU A 41 -19.27 -15.53 4.42
CA LEU A 41 -17.93 -16.04 4.09
C LEU A 41 -17.20 -16.53 5.34
N SER A 42 -16.94 -17.84 5.40
CA SER A 42 -16.10 -18.42 6.46
C SER A 42 -14.61 -18.17 6.21
N LYS A 43 -13.80 -18.26 7.27
CA LYS A 43 -12.33 -18.17 7.17
C LYS A 43 -11.76 -19.21 6.20
N GLU A 44 -12.28 -20.44 6.22
CA GLU A 44 -11.84 -21.53 5.34
C GLU A 44 -12.19 -21.23 3.87
N GLN A 45 -13.37 -20.65 3.61
CA GLN A 45 -13.76 -20.23 2.27
C GLN A 45 -12.87 -19.11 1.75
N LEU A 46 -12.55 -18.13 2.60
CA LEU A 46 -11.64 -17.03 2.27
C LEU A 46 -10.22 -17.55 1.97
N GLU A 47 -9.68 -18.44 2.82
CA GLU A 47 -8.37 -19.02 2.59
C GLU A 47 -8.32 -19.81 1.28
N LYS A 48 -9.35 -20.63 1.01
CA LYS A 48 -9.47 -21.37 -0.24
C LYS A 48 -9.50 -20.43 -1.45
N GLN A 49 -10.34 -19.41 -1.39
CA GLN A 49 -10.48 -18.41 -2.45
C GLN A 49 -9.18 -17.63 -2.72
N LEU A 50 -8.49 -17.22 -1.67
CA LEU A 50 -7.20 -16.54 -1.77
C LEU A 50 -6.14 -17.48 -2.38
N ARG A 51 -6.06 -18.73 -1.90
CA ARG A 51 -5.12 -19.73 -2.43
C ARG A 51 -5.33 -20.00 -3.92
N GLU A 52 -6.58 -20.17 -4.35
CA GLU A 52 -6.91 -20.40 -5.77
C GLU A 52 -6.46 -19.23 -6.65
N ARG A 53 -6.69 -17.99 -6.21
CA ARG A 53 -6.27 -16.76 -6.91
C ARG A 53 -4.76 -16.60 -6.95
N LEU A 54 -4.06 -16.88 -5.85
CA LEU A 54 -2.58 -16.87 -5.82
C LEU A 54 -2.01 -17.93 -6.78
N VAL A 55 -2.54 -19.14 -6.78
CA VAL A 55 -2.11 -20.18 -7.74
C VAL A 55 -2.37 -19.74 -9.18
N ALA A 56 -3.53 -19.15 -9.47
CA ALA A 56 -3.86 -18.60 -10.78
C ALA A 56 -2.89 -17.47 -11.20
N ALA A 57 -2.48 -16.63 -10.26
CA ALA A 57 -1.48 -15.58 -10.43
C ALA A 57 -0.02 -16.10 -10.51
N LYS A 58 0.16 -17.43 -10.62
CA LYS A 58 1.45 -18.13 -10.76
C LYS A 58 2.33 -18.06 -9.51
N PHE A 59 1.73 -18.11 -8.32
CA PHE A 59 2.45 -18.39 -7.09
C PHE A 59 2.54 -19.88 -6.80
N ASN A 60 3.66 -20.33 -6.23
CA ASN A 60 3.79 -21.65 -5.62
C ASN A 60 3.38 -21.54 -4.15
N VAL A 61 2.14 -21.91 -3.83
CA VAL A 61 1.64 -21.89 -2.44
C VAL A 61 1.92 -23.23 -1.79
N ALA A 62 2.72 -23.25 -0.72
CA ALA A 62 3.00 -24.46 0.03
C ALA A 62 1.71 -25.04 0.63
N ALA A 63 1.59 -26.37 0.58
CA ALA A 63 0.58 -27.06 1.37
C ALA A 63 1.04 -27.10 2.83
N GLU A 64 0.09 -27.16 3.75
CA GLU A 64 0.37 -27.22 5.18
C GLU A 64 1.35 -28.35 5.51
N GLY A 65 2.39 -28.03 6.29
CA GLY A 65 3.45 -28.98 6.68
C GLY A 65 4.45 -29.36 5.58
N LYS A 66 4.34 -28.84 4.35
CA LYS A 66 5.35 -29.09 3.30
C LYS A 66 6.49 -28.07 3.34
N LYS A 67 7.72 -28.56 3.17
CA LYS A 67 8.91 -27.70 3.07
C LYS A 67 8.98 -27.01 1.71
N VAL A 68 9.29 -25.72 1.74
CA VAL A 68 9.67 -24.89 0.59
C VAL A 68 11.10 -25.24 0.18
N PRO A 69 11.50 -25.09 -1.10
CA PRO A 69 12.87 -25.34 -1.53
C PRO A 69 13.92 -24.51 -0.76
N ASP A 70 15.02 -25.14 -0.34
CA ASP A 70 16.04 -24.55 0.56
C ASP A 70 16.72 -23.28 0.02
N LYS A 71 16.64 -23.00 -1.28
CA LYS A 71 17.29 -21.86 -1.96
C LYS A 71 16.33 -20.73 -2.31
N VAL A 72 15.12 -20.73 -1.79
CA VAL A 72 14.11 -19.69 -2.04
C VAL A 72 13.84 -18.91 -0.76
N LYS A 73 13.70 -17.59 -0.87
CA LYS A 73 13.18 -16.72 0.20
C LYS A 73 11.65 -16.67 0.05
N PRO A 74 10.86 -17.44 0.82
CA PRO A 74 9.42 -17.46 0.64
C PRO A 74 8.77 -16.17 1.15
N TRP A 75 7.60 -15.90 0.60
CA TRP A 75 6.68 -14.87 1.05
C TRP A 75 5.69 -15.45 2.06
N ARG A 76 5.32 -14.63 3.03
CA ARG A 76 4.07 -14.77 3.76
C ARG A 76 3.07 -13.79 3.19
N VAL A 77 1.82 -14.25 3.07
CA VAL A 77 0.70 -13.42 2.64
C VAL A 77 -0.39 -13.52 3.70
N ALA A 78 -0.77 -12.37 4.27
CA ALA A 78 -1.92 -12.27 5.15
C ALA A 78 -3.03 -11.48 4.46
N LEU A 79 -4.28 -11.94 4.59
CA LEU A 79 -5.47 -11.25 4.12
C LEU A 79 -6.26 -10.72 5.31
N ALA A 80 -6.44 -9.41 5.35
CA ALA A 80 -7.43 -8.75 6.18
C ALA A 80 -8.52 -8.15 5.28
N ALA A 81 -9.78 -8.33 5.67
CA ALA A 81 -10.91 -7.73 4.98
C ALA A 81 -11.91 -7.19 5.99
N GLY A 82 -12.60 -6.11 5.65
CA GLY A 82 -13.56 -5.45 6.52
C GLY A 82 -14.67 -4.77 5.73
N LEU A 83 -15.89 -4.83 6.24
CA LEU A 83 -17.04 -4.11 5.73
C LEU A 83 -17.56 -3.21 6.85
N SER A 84 -17.49 -1.90 6.65
CA SER A 84 -17.99 -0.95 7.65
C SER A 84 -19.51 -0.98 7.73
N GLU A 85 -20.03 -0.61 8.90
CA GLU A 85 -21.43 -0.19 8.99
C GLU A 85 -21.70 0.96 8.00
N PRO A 86 -22.91 1.02 7.43
CA PRO A 86 -23.25 2.05 6.47
C PRO A 86 -23.28 3.43 7.15
N GLU A 87 -22.62 4.40 6.53
CA GLU A 87 -22.69 5.80 6.93
C GLU A 87 -24.16 6.29 6.85
N LEU A 88 -24.63 7.00 7.89
CA LEU A 88 -26.06 7.36 8.01
C LEU A 88 -26.58 8.27 6.88
N GLU A 89 -25.75 9.20 6.41
CA GLU A 89 -26.15 10.20 5.41
C GLU A 89 -26.05 9.64 3.98
N SER A 90 -24.90 9.06 3.65
CA SER A 90 -24.61 8.54 2.30
C SER A 90 -25.23 7.16 2.07
N ARG A 91 -25.57 6.43 3.14
CA ARG A 91 -25.99 5.02 3.11
C ARG A 91 -25.00 4.13 2.38
N THR A 92 -23.71 4.44 2.52
CA THR A 92 -22.64 3.62 1.94
C THR A 92 -21.83 2.91 3.01
N SER A 93 -21.50 1.65 2.77
CA SER A 93 -20.49 0.90 3.51
C SER A 93 -19.15 0.95 2.77
N LEU A 94 -18.06 1.01 3.52
CA LEU A 94 -16.71 0.86 2.99
C LEU A 94 -16.31 -0.61 3.09
N LEU A 95 -16.08 -1.24 1.94
CA LEU A 95 -15.37 -2.50 1.84
C LEU A 95 -13.88 -2.22 1.73
N GLN A 96 -13.08 -2.88 2.56
CA GLN A 96 -11.63 -2.86 2.52
C GLN A 96 -11.09 -4.29 2.38
N VAL A 97 -10.12 -4.47 1.49
CA VAL A 97 -9.37 -5.71 1.30
C VAL A 97 -7.88 -5.37 1.29
N VAL A 98 -7.16 -5.87 2.28
CA VAL A 98 -5.71 -5.66 2.44
C VAL A 98 -4.98 -6.98 2.34
N LEU A 99 -4.00 -7.05 1.44
CA LEU A 99 -2.98 -8.09 1.46
C LEU A 99 -1.70 -7.54 2.06
N GLU A 100 -1.23 -8.19 3.13
CA GLU A 100 0.07 -7.93 3.71
C GLU A 100 1.09 -8.92 3.17
N LEU A 101 2.15 -8.43 2.56
CA LEU A 101 3.22 -9.23 1.98
C LEU A 101 4.50 -9.02 2.78
N SER A 102 5.06 -10.08 3.34
CA SER A 102 6.31 -9.99 4.09
C SER A 102 7.18 -11.21 3.84
N HIS A 103 8.47 -11.09 4.05
CA HIS A 103 9.30 -12.27 4.23
C HIS A 103 9.35 -12.71 5.68
N THR A 104 9.69 -13.99 5.89
CA THR A 104 9.81 -14.53 7.24
C THR A 104 10.86 -13.77 8.06
N GLY A 105 10.39 -13.10 9.12
CA GLY A 105 11.23 -12.35 10.06
C GLY A 105 11.34 -10.85 9.77
N GLU A 106 10.73 -10.35 8.70
CA GLU A 106 10.64 -8.91 8.44
C GLU A 106 9.50 -8.28 9.24
N ALA A 107 9.75 -7.10 9.78
CA ALA A 107 8.82 -6.39 10.68
C ALA A 107 7.93 -5.37 9.95
N ASP A 108 8.31 -4.97 8.73
CA ASP A 108 7.62 -3.94 7.96
C ASP A 108 7.00 -4.59 6.70
N PRO A 109 5.72 -5.03 6.77
CA PRO A 109 5.07 -5.67 5.64
C PRO A 109 4.72 -4.66 4.55
N ILE A 110 4.73 -5.16 3.32
CA ILE A 110 4.20 -4.45 2.18
C ILE A 110 2.68 -4.59 2.18
N LEU A 111 1.97 -3.49 2.40
CA LEU A 111 0.51 -3.46 2.33
C LEU A 111 0.04 -3.18 0.90
N VAL A 112 -0.88 -4.00 0.40
CA VAL A 112 -1.67 -3.76 -0.82
C VAL A 112 -3.13 -3.60 -0.40
N ASP A 113 -3.61 -2.36 -0.37
CA ASP A 113 -4.92 -1.96 0.14
C ASP A 113 -5.87 -1.62 -1.04
N GLN A 114 -7.03 -2.26 -1.07
CA GLN A 114 -8.13 -2.00 -2.01
C GLN A 114 -9.36 -1.56 -1.21
N ARG A 115 -9.94 -0.43 -1.61
CA ARG A 115 -11.09 0.18 -0.93
C ARG A 115 -12.20 0.42 -1.94
N HIS A 116 -13.44 0.10 -1.55
CA HIS A 116 -14.61 0.28 -2.40
C HIS A 116 -15.83 0.70 -1.58
N ARG A 117 -16.53 1.75 -2.01
CA ARG A 117 -17.81 2.15 -1.41
C ARG A 117 -18.96 1.42 -2.05
N LEU A 118 -19.79 0.85 -1.20
CA LEU A 118 -20.97 0.09 -1.57
C LEU A 118 -22.20 0.83 -1.08
N ALA A 119 -23.11 1.16 -2.00
CA ALA A 119 -24.42 1.65 -1.61
C ALA A 119 -25.22 0.51 -0.96
N ALA A 120 -25.94 0.81 0.13
CA ALA A 120 -26.91 -0.09 0.71
C ALA A 120 -28.25 0.08 -0.05
N PRO A 121 -28.68 -0.88 -0.90
CA PRO A 121 -29.95 -0.80 -1.58
C PRO A 121 -31.10 -0.96 -0.56
N ASP A 122 -32.19 -0.23 -0.78
CA ASP A 122 -33.33 -0.26 0.13
C ASP A 122 -34.05 -1.62 0.09
N GLY A 123 -34.11 -2.30 1.24
CA GLY A 123 -34.99 -3.44 1.50
C GLY A 123 -34.68 -4.75 0.77
N ASP A 124 -33.70 -4.79 -0.13
CA ASP A 124 -33.27 -5.98 -0.85
C ASP A 124 -31.96 -6.54 -0.30
N VAL A 125 -32.10 -7.44 0.68
CA VAL A 125 -30.96 -8.08 1.35
C VAL A 125 -30.15 -8.93 0.37
N GLU A 126 -30.81 -9.62 -0.56
CA GLU A 126 -30.11 -10.50 -1.51
C GLU A 126 -29.29 -9.70 -2.51
N ALA A 127 -29.85 -8.60 -3.05
CA ALA A 127 -29.11 -7.69 -3.92
C ALA A 127 -27.91 -7.06 -3.21
N LEU A 128 -28.07 -6.63 -1.96
CA LEU A 128 -26.97 -6.11 -1.15
C LEU A 128 -25.87 -7.16 -0.96
N GLN A 129 -26.25 -8.38 -0.56
CA GLN A 129 -25.30 -9.48 -0.35
C GLN A 129 -24.52 -9.82 -1.63
N ASN A 130 -25.18 -9.83 -2.78
CA ASN A 130 -24.54 -10.09 -4.06
C ASN A 130 -23.58 -8.95 -4.44
N SER A 131 -24.00 -7.69 -4.28
CA SER A 131 -23.14 -6.53 -4.53
C SER A 131 -21.87 -6.53 -3.68
N ILE A 132 -22.00 -6.84 -2.37
CA ILE A 132 -20.83 -6.97 -1.49
C ILE A 132 -19.92 -8.11 -1.95
N ARG A 133 -20.50 -9.27 -2.31
CA ARG A 133 -19.72 -10.42 -2.77
C ARG A 133 -18.97 -10.13 -4.06
N ASP A 134 -19.59 -9.44 -5.01
CA ASP A 134 -18.97 -9.06 -6.28
C ASP A 134 -17.83 -8.07 -6.05
N ALA A 135 -18.05 -7.03 -5.26
CA ALA A 135 -17.01 -6.05 -4.94
C ALA A 135 -15.85 -6.65 -4.13
N PHE A 136 -16.13 -7.60 -3.22
CA PHE A 136 -15.11 -8.36 -2.53
C PHE A 136 -14.26 -9.19 -3.49
N ASN A 137 -14.90 -9.90 -4.42
CA ASN A 137 -14.19 -10.70 -5.41
C ASN A 137 -13.31 -9.83 -6.31
N GLU A 138 -13.84 -8.71 -6.80
CA GLU A 138 -13.09 -7.76 -7.63
C GLU A 138 -11.90 -7.15 -6.87
N SER A 139 -12.14 -6.71 -5.62
CA SER A 139 -11.09 -6.15 -4.77
C SER A 139 -10.00 -7.17 -4.46
N LEU A 140 -10.38 -8.42 -4.18
CA LEU A 140 -9.42 -9.50 -3.93
C LEU A 140 -8.62 -9.85 -5.19
N ASP A 141 -9.26 -9.89 -6.36
CA ASP A 141 -8.57 -10.13 -7.64
C ASP A 141 -7.57 -9.01 -7.96
N ALA A 142 -7.95 -7.75 -7.74
CA ALA A 142 -7.08 -6.59 -7.90
C ALA A 142 -5.89 -6.65 -6.92
N ALA A 143 -6.16 -6.92 -5.63
CA ALA A 143 -5.13 -7.04 -4.60
C ALA A 143 -4.13 -8.16 -4.91
N VAL A 144 -4.59 -9.34 -5.34
CA VAL A 144 -3.71 -10.45 -5.73
C VAL A 144 -2.87 -10.10 -6.95
N ARG A 145 -3.46 -9.42 -7.95
CA ARG A 145 -2.73 -9.00 -9.16
C ARG A 145 -1.63 -8.00 -8.83
N GLU A 146 -1.94 -6.97 -8.04
CA GLU A 146 -0.96 -5.99 -7.60
C GLU A 146 0.11 -6.63 -6.70
N SER A 147 -0.26 -7.54 -5.80
CA SER A 147 0.69 -8.30 -4.98
C SER A 147 1.65 -9.12 -5.82
N ALA A 148 1.16 -9.74 -6.90
CA ALA A 148 1.99 -10.45 -7.86
C ALA A 148 2.97 -9.51 -8.59
N ALA A 149 2.54 -8.29 -8.90
CA ALA A 149 3.42 -7.28 -9.50
C ALA A 149 4.48 -6.78 -8.49
N VAL A 150 4.09 -6.50 -7.25
CA VAL A 150 5.01 -6.13 -6.15
C VAL A 150 6.08 -7.19 -5.98
N ILE A 151 5.69 -8.46 -5.82
CA ILE A 151 6.63 -9.55 -5.57
C ILE A 151 7.60 -9.75 -6.76
N ARG A 152 7.13 -9.55 -7.99
CA ARG A 152 8.01 -9.61 -9.18
C ARG A 152 9.00 -8.44 -9.25
N LEU A 153 8.65 -7.30 -8.67
CA LEU A 153 9.45 -6.08 -8.70
C LEU A 153 10.26 -5.85 -7.42
N ASP A 154 10.10 -6.68 -6.38
CA ASP A 154 10.69 -6.43 -5.06
C ASP A 154 12.23 -6.31 -5.09
N ASP A 155 12.87 -7.21 -5.85
CA ASP A 155 14.32 -7.22 -6.09
C ASP A 155 14.76 -6.32 -7.27
N ALA A 156 13.83 -5.60 -7.92
CA ALA A 156 14.17 -4.73 -9.04
C ALA A 156 14.98 -3.52 -8.56
N ASP A 157 15.96 -3.11 -9.37
CA ASP A 157 16.68 -1.86 -9.12
C ASP A 157 15.77 -0.65 -9.33
N VAL A 158 16.18 0.49 -8.74
CA VAL A 158 15.44 1.75 -8.81
C VAL A 158 15.15 2.17 -10.25
N SER A 159 16.09 1.97 -11.18
CA SER A 159 15.90 2.36 -12.59
C SER A 159 14.81 1.55 -13.28
N THR A 160 14.72 0.26 -12.96
CA THR A 160 13.68 -0.65 -13.43
C THR A 160 12.32 -0.25 -12.86
N LEU A 161 12.26 0.08 -11.57
CA LEU A 161 11.04 0.58 -10.94
C LEU A 161 10.57 1.90 -11.56
N GLN A 162 11.49 2.85 -11.79
CA GLN A 162 11.17 4.12 -12.45
C GLN A 162 10.64 3.92 -13.87
N ALA A 163 11.19 2.97 -14.63
CA ALA A 163 10.66 2.62 -15.94
C ALA A 163 9.22 2.09 -15.87
N LYS A 164 8.87 1.37 -14.79
CA LYS A 164 7.53 0.80 -14.58
C LYS A 164 6.47 1.81 -14.14
N LEU A 165 6.85 3.05 -13.81
CA LEU A 165 5.90 4.15 -13.59
C LEU A 165 5.04 4.47 -14.83
N LYS A 166 5.49 4.07 -16.03
CA LYS A 166 4.78 4.27 -17.30
C LYS A 166 4.23 2.97 -17.89
N ASP A 167 4.18 1.90 -17.10
CA ASP A 167 3.66 0.61 -17.56
C ASP A 167 2.16 0.71 -17.88
N SER A 168 1.72 0.04 -18.95
CA SER A 168 0.31 -0.01 -19.34
C SER A 168 -0.51 -0.94 -18.45
N ASP A 169 0.14 -1.91 -17.79
CA ASP A 169 -0.50 -2.72 -16.77
C ASP A 169 -0.53 -1.93 -15.44
N LEU A 170 -1.72 -1.52 -15.02
CA LEU A 170 -1.94 -0.75 -13.79
C LEU A 170 -1.40 -1.47 -12.56
N ALA A 171 -1.42 -2.81 -12.51
CA ALA A 171 -0.85 -3.55 -11.39
C ALA A 171 0.68 -3.37 -11.31
N MET A 172 1.36 -3.35 -12.46
CA MET A 172 2.80 -3.10 -12.55
C MET A 172 3.14 -1.65 -12.20
N GLN A 173 2.34 -0.69 -12.68
CA GLN A 173 2.52 0.72 -12.33
C GLN A 173 2.32 0.95 -10.82
N ASN A 174 1.24 0.42 -10.23
CA ASN A 174 0.96 0.57 -8.79
C ASN A 174 2.04 -0.08 -7.93
N ALA A 175 2.49 -1.28 -8.29
CA ALA A 175 3.60 -1.95 -7.62
C ALA A 175 4.89 -1.12 -7.66
N ALA A 176 5.20 -0.52 -8.81
CA ALA A 176 6.37 0.35 -8.95
C ALA A 176 6.27 1.61 -8.09
N VAL A 177 5.12 2.29 -8.09
CA VAL A 177 4.87 3.44 -7.20
C VAL A 177 5.07 3.04 -5.74
N ARG A 178 4.44 1.94 -5.30
CA ARG A 178 4.50 1.46 -3.92
C ARG A 178 5.94 1.13 -3.47
N LEU A 179 6.71 0.46 -4.32
CA LEU A 179 8.10 0.13 -4.04
C LEU A 179 9.02 1.35 -4.04
N LEU A 180 8.79 2.33 -4.92
CA LEU A 180 9.53 3.60 -4.93
C LEU A 180 9.21 4.45 -3.70
N VAL A 181 7.94 4.51 -3.28
CA VAL A 181 7.51 5.19 -2.04
C VAL A 181 8.23 4.62 -0.82
N ARG A 182 8.25 3.29 -0.66
CA ARG A 182 9.01 2.62 0.42
C ARG A 182 10.50 2.94 0.38
N LYS A 183 11.08 3.02 -0.83
CA LYS A 183 12.49 3.39 -1.04
C LYS A 183 12.72 4.90 -0.91
N ARG A 184 11.66 5.71 -0.68
CA ARG A 184 11.65 7.18 -0.65
C ARG A 184 12.24 7.81 -1.92
N ASP A 185 12.00 7.18 -3.06
CA ASP A 185 12.40 7.71 -4.35
C ASP A 185 11.32 8.66 -4.89
N VAL A 186 11.69 9.94 -5.02
CA VAL A 186 10.79 11.02 -5.44
C VAL A 186 10.30 10.90 -6.88
N ALA A 187 10.80 9.95 -7.68
CA ALA A 187 10.25 9.68 -9.00
C ALA A 187 8.79 9.19 -8.96
N ALA A 188 8.33 8.66 -7.82
CA ALA A 188 6.92 8.33 -7.61
C ALA A 188 6.01 9.57 -7.50
N LEU A 189 6.58 10.73 -7.12
CA LEU A 189 5.80 11.94 -6.78
C LEU A 189 4.90 12.40 -7.94
N PRO A 190 5.35 12.56 -9.20
CA PRO A 190 4.47 13.02 -10.27
C PRO A 190 3.26 12.10 -10.51
N VAL A 191 3.43 10.79 -10.33
CA VAL A 191 2.33 9.83 -10.46
C VAL A 191 1.34 9.97 -9.32
N LEU A 192 1.81 10.17 -8.08
CA LEU A 192 0.95 10.41 -6.92
C LEU A 192 0.20 11.74 -7.02
N LEU A 193 0.87 12.82 -7.43
CA LEU A 193 0.25 14.13 -7.61
C LEU A 193 -0.85 14.10 -8.68
N ALA A 194 -0.63 13.38 -9.78
CA ALA A 194 -1.66 13.19 -10.80
C ALA A 194 -2.91 12.47 -10.27
N ARG A 195 -2.77 11.61 -9.24
CA ARG A 195 -3.90 10.88 -8.64
C ARG A 195 -4.71 11.71 -7.64
N LEU A 196 -4.21 12.89 -7.23
CA LEU A 196 -4.96 13.84 -6.39
C LEU A 196 -6.19 14.44 -7.11
N SER A 197 -6.30 14.28 -8.43
CA SER A 197 -7.50 14.68 -9.18
C SER A 197 -8.65 13.67 -9.08
N SER A 198 -8.49 12.55 -8.36
CA SER A 198 -9.55 11.56 -8.18
C SER A 198 -10.76 12.17 -7.44
N ASP A 199 -11.96 11.82 -7.89
CA ASP A 199 -13.21 12.12 -7.16
C ASP A 199 -13.55 11.06 -6.12
N ASP A 200 -12.89 9.90 -6.19
CA ASP A 200 -12.98 8.87 -5.18
C ASP A 200 -12.10 9.23 -3.97
N VAL A 201 -12.76 9.50 -2.83
CA VAL A 201 -12.13 9.89 -1.56
C VAL A 201 -11.23 8.77 -1.00
N ASP A 202 -11.54 7.50 -1.24
CA ASP A 202 -10.74 6.40 -0.71
C ASP A 202 -9.47 6.16 -1.55
N VAL A 203 -9.55 6.43 -2.86
CA VAL A 203 -8.36 6.58 -3.71
C VAL A 203 -7.50 7.75 -3.20
N LEU A 204 -8.11 8.91 -2.91
CA LEU A 204 -7.36 10.06 -2.38
C LEU A 204 -6.66 9.74 -1.06
N ARG A 205 -7.34 9.08 -0.12
CA ARG A 205 -6.74 8.64 1.15
C ARG A 205 -5.53 7.74 0.96
N THR A 206 -5.60 6.82 0.00
CA THR A 206 -4.46 5.97 -0.36
C THR A 206 -3.29 6.79 -0.89
N VAL A 207 -3.57 7.76 -1.77
CA VAL A 207 -2.55 8.67 -2.33
C VAL A 207 -1.92 9.53 -1.25
N VAL A 208 -2.72 10.10 -0.35
CA VAL A 208 -2.26 10.90 0.81
C VAL A 208 -1.32 10.07 1.69
N GLY A 209 -1.70 8.83 2.02
CA GLY A 209 -0.85 7.92 2.79
C GLY A 209 0.49 7.64 2.10
N GLN A 210 0.49 7.42 0.79
CA GLN A 210 1.71 7.23 0.01
C GLN A 210 2.59 8.49 -0.05
N LEU A 211 2.00 9.67 -0.10
CA LEU A 211 2.74 10.94 -0.06
C LEU A 211 3.37 11.18 1.32
N VAL A 212 2.67 10.84 2.41
CA VAL A 212 3.21 10.86 3.78
C VAL A 212 4.38 9.90 3.93
N GLU A 213 4.25 8.67 3.42
CA GLU A 213 5.32 7.67 3.47
C GLU A 213 6.55 8.10 2.66
N LEU A 214 6.33 8.70 1.48
CA LEU A 214 7.38 9.24 0.61
C LEU A 214 8.15 10.39 1.28
N ARG A 215 7.48 11.18 2.13
CA ARG A 215 8.04 12.34 2.84
C ARG A 215 8.66 13.38 1.90
N ALA A 216 7.98 13.67 0.80
CA ALA A 216 8.38 14.71 -0.15
C ALA A 216 7.69 16.04 0.18
N PRO A 217 8.41 17.07 0.69
CA PRO A 217 7.82 18.37 1.00
C PRO A 217 7.15 19.05 -0.20
N GLU A 218 7.59 18.74 -1.42
CA GLU A 218 7.00 19.22 -2.66
C GLU A 218 5.54 18.78 -2.86
N ALA A 219 5.07 17.78 -2.11
CA ALA A 219 3.68 17.34 -2.11
C ALA A 219 2.74 18.25 -1.30
N VAL A 220 3.26 19.10 -0.40
CA VAL A 220 2.45 19.88 0.54
C VAL A 220 1.48 20.82 -0.17
N ASN A 221 1.96 21.67 -1.07
CA ASN A 221 1.08 22.63 -1.76
C ASN A 221 0.03 21.92 -2.66
N PRO A 222 0.38 20.91 -3.47
CA PRO A 222 -0.62 20.13 -4.21
C PRO A 222 -1.67 19.45 -3.31
N LEU A 223 -1.28 18.96 -2.13
CA LEU A 223 -2.20 18.38 -1.16
C LEU A 223 -3.17 19.42 -0.58
N ILE A 224 -2.68 20.62 -0.27
CA ILE A 224 -3.51 21.74 0.19
C ILE A 224 -4.52 22.17 -0.88
N GLU A 225 -4.07 22.27 -2.14
CA GLU A 225 -4.97 22.58 -3.27
C GLU A 225 -6.07 21.52 -3.42
N ALA A 226 -5.71 20.24 -3.34
CA ALA A 226 -6.68 19.14 -3.38
C ALA A 226 -7.66 19.20 -2.19
N ALA A 227 -7.18 19.55 -0.99
CA ALA A 227 -8.01 19.69 0.22
C ALA A 227 -9.17 20.67 0.01
N HIS A 228 -8.87 21.87 -0.47
CA HIS A 228 -9.87 22.93 -0.66
C HIS A 228 -10.97 22.55 -1.66
N LEU A 229 -10.69 21.63 -2.59
CA LEU A 229 -11.66 21.17 -3.58
C LEU A 229 -12.57 20.05 -3.08
N LYS A 230 -12.22 19.37 -1.97
CA LYS A 230 -12.90 18.15 -1.49
C LYS A 230 -13.65 18.35 -0.17
N GLY A 231 -13.59 19.55 0.40
CA GLY A 231 -14.38 19.96 1.56
C GLY A 231 -13.75 19.62 2.93
N PRO A 232 -14.43 20.01 4.02
CA PRO A 232 -13.81 20.12 5.35
C PRO A 232 -13.37 18.78 5.95
N VAL A 233 -14.05 17.68 5.63
CA VAL A 233 -13.67 16.34 6.13
C VAL A 233 -12.31 15.93 5.58
N PHE A 234 -12.11 16.08 4.26
CA PHE A 234 -10.84 15.75 3.63
C PHE A 234 -9.75 16.77 3.97
N GLU A 235 -10.10 18.05 4.13
CA GLU A 235 -9.18 19.08 4.60
C GLU A 235 -8.60 18.76 5.99
N ARG A 236 -9.42 18.27 6.92
CA ARG A 236 -8.93 17.82 8.22
C ARG A 236 -7.95 16.66 8.11
N GLU A 237 -8.13 15.74 7.16
CA GLU A 237 -7.17 14.66 6.90
C GLU A 237 -5.85 15.23 6.36
N VAL A 238 -5.92 16.21 5.46
CA VAL A 238 -4.73 16.88 4.90
C VAL A 238 -3.94 17.64 5.96
N VAL A 239 -4.59 18.26 6.96
CA VAL A 239 -3.91 18.89 8.12
C VAL A 239 -2.95 17.92 8.83
N PHE A 240 -3.37 16.68 9.07
CA PHE A 240 -2.49 15.68 9.68
C PHE A 240 -1.41 15.20 8.70
N ALA A 241 -1.76 15.01 7.43
CA ALA A 241 -0.82 14.56 6.41
C ALA A 241 0.33 15.56 6.19
N VAL A 242 0.04 16.86 6.08
CA VAL A 242 1.08 17.88 5.87
C VAL A 242 1.98 18.03 7.09
N SER A 243 1.46 17.85 8.31
CA SER A 243 2.31 17.79 9.52
C SER A 243 3.26 16.58 9.49
N ALA A 244 2.78 15.42 9.05
CA ALA A 244 3.59 14.21 8.94
C ALA A 244 4.67 14.29 7.83
N ILE A 245 4.37 14.98 6.71
CA ILE A 245 5.34 15.28 5.65
C ILE A 245 6.37 16.30 6.16
N GLY A 246 5.89 17.38 6.79
CA GLY A 246 6.69 18.48 7.31
C GLY A 246 7.22 19.41 6.21
N GLY A 247 8.20 20.24 6.60
CA GLY A 247 8.71 21.33 5.77
C GLY A 247 8.20 22.70 6.21
N ASP A 248 8.71 23.76 5.59
CA ASP A 248 8.37 25.13 5.95
C ASP A 248 6.99 25.52 5.41
N ASP A 249 6.63 25.05 4.21
CA ASP A 249 5.28 25.23 3.65
C ASP A 249 4.21 24.56 4.53
N ALA A 250 4.50 23.37 5.07
CA ALA A 250 3.58 22.69 5.99
C ALA A 250 3.41 23.48 7.29
N GLU A 251 4.50 24.01 7.85
CA GLU A 251 4.43 24.84 9.06
C GLU A 251 3.64 26.12 8.81
N ALA A 252 3.90 26.81 7.70
CA ALA A 252 3.20 28.04 7.33
C ALA A 252 1.70 27.80 7.12
N TYR A 253 1.33 26.73 6.43
CA TYR A 253 -0.07 26.34 6.25
C TYR A 253 -0.75 26.05 7.59
N LEU A 254 -0.13 25.25 8.47
CA LEU A 254 -0.72 24.90 9.76
C LEU A 254 -0.88 26.13 10.68
N ASP A 255 0.08 27.06 10.67
CA ASP A 255 0.00 28.32 11.41
C ASP A 255 -1.19 29.19 10.92
N LEU A 256 -1.36 29.30 9.61
CA LEU A 256 -2.50 29.99 8.99
C LEU A 256 -3.84 29.32 9.36
N VAL A 257 -3.95 28.00 9.19
CA VAL A 257 -5.20 27.27 9.46
C VAL A 257 -5.55 27.33 10.94
N SER A 258 -4.58 27.18 11.84
CA SER A 258 -4.81 27.24 13.29
C SER A 258 -5.37 28.58 13.75
N SER A 259 -4.94 29.69 13.12
CA SER A 259 -5.33 31.04 13.51
C SER A 259 -6.58 31.56 12.80
N GLY A 260 -6.86 31.08 11.59
CA GLY A 260 -7.82 31.75 10.69
C GLY A 260 -8.91 30.87 10.08
N HIS A 261 -8.90 29.55 10.27
CA HIS A 261 -9.92 28.69 9.66
C HIS A 261 -11.30 28.85 10.32
N ASP A 262 -12.40 28.87 9.57
CA ASP A 262 -13.75 29.12 10.14
C ASP A 262 -14.25 27.97 11.02
N ASP A 263 -13.98 26.72 10.63
CA ASP A 263 -14.33 25.53 11.39
C ASP A 263 -13.43 25.37 12.65
N PRO A 264 -13.99 25.38 13.87
CA PRO A 264 -13.23 25.21 15.11
C PRO A 264 -12.53 23.85 15.23
N LEU A 265 -13.06 22.78 14.63
CA LEU A 265 -12.44 21.46 14.65
C LEU A 265 -11.19 21.44 13.78
N ILE A 266 -11.22 22.09 12.62
CA ILE A 266 -10.05 22.19 11.75
C ILE A 266 -8.97 23.07 12.39
N ARG A 267 -9.34 24.19 13.04
CA ARG A 267 -8.40 25.01 13.82
C ARG A 267 -7.70 24.19 14.90
N ALA A 268 -8.46 23.45 15.71
CA ALA A 268 -7.91 22.63 16.80
C ALA A 268 -6.99 21.52 16.28
N SER A 269 -7.36 20.86 15.17
CA SER A 269 -6.49 19.88 14.50
C SER A 269 -5.19 20.52 14.02
N ALA A 270 -5.24 21.72 13.42
CA ALA A 270 -4.05 22.42 12.94
C ALA A 270 -3.14 22.88 14.09
N GLU A 271 -3.69 23.37 15.20
CA GLU A 271 -2.92 23.70 16.41
C GLU A 271 -2.16 22.48 16.94
N GLN A 272 -2.83 21.33 17.04
CA GLN A 272 -2.21 20.09 17.49
C GLN A 272 -1.13 19.61 16.52
N ALA A 273 -1.44 19.58 15.23
CA ALA A 273 -0.54 19.16 14.17
C ALA A 273 0.72 20.06 14.08
N LEU A 274 0.56 21.38 14.30
CA LEU A 274 1.65 22.35 14.35
C LEU A 274 2.56 22.13 15.56
N LYS A 275 1.98 21.84 16.73
CA LYS A 275 2.72 21.51 17.95
C LYS A 275 3.56 20.25 17.75
N GLU A 276 2.99 19.21 17.16
CA GLU A 276 3.69 17.96 16.85
C GLU A 276 4.83 18.18 15.85
N LEU A 277 4.58 18.93 14.77
CA LEU A 277 5.60 19.28 13.78
C LEU A 277 6.78 20.02 14.41
N ARG A 278 6.52 21.05 15.23
CA ARG A 278 7.54 21.83 15.93
C ARG A 278 8.32 21.00 16.95
N ALA A 279 7.65 20.12 17.70
CA ALA A 279 8.31 19.17 18.62
C ALA A 279 9.19 18.14 17.88
N GLY A 280 8.78 17.72 16.68
CA GLY A 280 9.58 16.90 15.79
C GLY A 280 10.84 17.61 15.27
N LYS A 281 10.78 18.93 15.00
CA LYS A 281 11.95 19.74 14.61
C LYS A 281 12.96 19.87 15.76
N THR A 282 12.50 20.06 16.99
CA THR A 282 13.39 20.24 18.17
C THR A 282 14.09 18.95 18.60
N SER A 283 13.44 17.81 18.47
CA SER A 283 14.03 16.49 18.80
C SER A 283 15.04 15.96 17.76
N LYS A 284 15.00 16.47 16.52
CA LYS A 284 15.88 16.03 15.43
C LYS A 284 17.19 16.83 15.27
N LYS A 285 17.46 17.88 16.05
CA LYS A 285 18.76 18.58 16.01
C LYS A 285 19.86 17.73 16.66
N PRO A 286 20.89 17.23 15.93
CA PRO A 286 22.02 16.52 16.51
C PRO A 286 23.24 17.46 16.63
N GLY A 287 23.74 17.66 17.85
CA GLY A 287 25.12 18.07 18.10
C GLY A 287 25.45 19.56 17.98
N GLU A 288 25.11 20.35 19.00
CA GLU A 288 26.03 21.41 19.45
C GLU A 288 27.13 20.72 20.28
N LYS A 289 28.30 20.55 19.68
CA LYS A 289 29.54 20.24 20.40
C LYS A 289 30.10 21.56 20.92
N GLU A 290 30.32 21.65 22.23
CA GLU A 290 31.53 22.29 22.76
C GLU A 290 32.58 21.21 23.03
#